data_AF-A0A3D2RMV3-F1
#
_entry.id   AF-A0A3D2RMV3-F1
#
_cell.length_a   1.000
_cell.length_b   1.000
_cell.length_c   1.000
_cell.angle_alpha   90.00
_cell.angle_beta   90.00
_cell.angle_gamma   90.00
#
_symmetry.space_group_name_H-M   'P 1'
#
loop_
_entity.id
_entity.type
_entity.pdbx_description
1 polymer ?
#
loop_
_entity_poly.entity_id
_entity_poly.type
_entity_poly.pdbx_seq_one_letter_code
_entity_poly.pdbx_strand_id
1 'polypeptide(L)' 'MAFFELRQYRIKDGRMNEWVEFMETEIIPYQVSKGMVVVGSFVAEEEEDLYIWIRRFENEEERV' A
#
# COMPACT_ATOMS: atom_id res chain seq x y z
N MET A 1 -16.47 -8.63 -10.82
CA MET A 1 -15.81 -9.67 -10.02
C MET A 1 -14.69 -8.95 -9.29
N ALA A 2 -14.63 -9.12 -7.97
CA ALA A 2 -13.61 -8.44 -7.18
C ALA A 2 -12.21 -8.84 -7.64
N PHE A 3 -11.29 -7.87 -7.63
CA PHE A 3 -9.89 -8.08 -7.95
C PHE A 3 -8.98 -7.34 -6.96
N PHE A 4 -7.70 -7.70 -7.00
CA PHE A 4 -6.69 -7.14 -6.13
C PHE A 4 -5.61 -6.45 -6.95
N GLU A 5 -5.15 -5.30 -6.48
CA GLU A 5 -3.99 -4.62 -7.01
C GLU A 5 -2.82 -4.83 -6.05
N LEU A 6 -1.79 -5.54 -6.52
CA LEU A 6 -0.51 -5.66 -5.83
C LEU A 6 0.39 -4.51 -6.28
N ARG A 7 0.89 -3.73 -5.32
CA ARG A 7 1.81 -2.62 -5.57
C ARG A 7 3.14 -2.89 -4.89
N GLN A 8 4.22 -2.67 -5.62
CA GLN A 8 5.58 -2.88 -5.16
C GLN A 8 6.38 -1.61 -5.40
N TYR A 9 7.02 -1.09 -4.35
CA TYR A 9 7.81 0.13 -4.40
C TYR A 9 9.24 -0.15 -3.97
N ARG A 10 10.18 0.43 -4.71
CA ARG A 10 11.59 0.54 -4.30
C ARG A 10 11.76 1.86 -3.57
N ILE A 11 11.90 1.77 -2.26
CA ILE A 11 12.03 2.91 -1.36
C ILE A 11 13.48 3.34 -1.32
N LYS A 12 13.72 4.65 -1.24
CA LYS A 12 15.08 5.18 -1.14
C LYS A 12 15.78 4.62 0.11
N ASP A 13 17.05 4.22 -0.05
CA ASP A 13 17.89 3.70 1.02
C ASP A 13 17.79 4.50 2.33
N GLY A 14 17.59 3.79 3.44
CA GLY A 14 17.47 4.37 4.78
C GLY A 14 16.15 5.10 5.06
N ARG A 15 15.21 5.13 4.11
CA ARG A 15 13.91 5.83 4.27
C ARG A 15 12.73 4.90 4.55
N MET A 16 12.94 3.59 4.68
CA MET A 16 11.86 2.61 4.86
C MET A 16 11.01 2.91 6.10
N ASN A 17 11.62 3.22 7.25
CA ASN A 17 10.87 3.52 8.48
C ASN A 17 10.01 4.78 8.33
N GLU A 18 10.56 5.86 7.77
CA GLU A 18 9.81 7.10 7.48
C GLU A 18 8.65 6.83 6.50
N TRP A 19 8.88 5.96 5.51
CA TRP A 19 7.87 5.56 4.54
C TRP A 19 6.74 4.74 5.18
N VAL A 20 7.08 3.79 6.04
CA VAL A 20 6.09 2.98 6.78
C VAL A 20 5.25 3.87 7.69
N GLU A 21 5.88 4.75 8.47
CA GLU A 21 5.16 5.70 9.33
C GLU A 21 4.17 6.54 8.51
N PHE A 22 4.63 7.13 7.41
CA PHE A 22 3.76 7.93 6.55
C PHE A 22 2.62 7.11 5.90
N MET A 23 2.90 5.86 5.53
CA MET A 23 1.89 4.95 5.01
C MET A 23 0.80 4.66 6.04
N GLU A 24 1.18 4.40 7.29
CA GLU A 24 0.27 4.01 8.37
C GLU A 24 -0.52 5.20 8.95
N THR A 25 0.10 6.37 9.08
CA THR A 25 -0.53 7.52 9.73
C THR A 25 -1.27 8.43 8.77
N GLU A 26 -0.88 8.49 7.49
CA GLU A 26 -1.45 9.43 6.52
C GLU A 26 -2.07 8.74 5.31
N ILE A 27 -1.29 7.96 4.54
CA ILE A 27 -1.73 7.47 3.22
C ILE A 27 -2.88 6.46 3.35
N ILE A 28 -2.69 5.40 4.14
CA ILE A 28 -3.71 4.35 4.30
C ILE A 28 -4.98 4.92 4.92
N PRO A 29 -4.93 5.71 6.02
CA PRO A 29 -6.11 6.36 6.56
C PRO A 29 -6.85 7.23 5.54
N TYR A 30 -6.11 8.01 4.75
CA TYR A 30 -6.71 8.82 3.70
C TYR A 30 -7.43 7.96 2.65
N GLN A 31 -6.80 6.90 2.13
CA GLN A 31 -7.43 6.03 1.14
C GLN A 31 -8.67 5.32 1.71
N VAL A 32 -8.58 4.80 2.93
CA VAL A 32 -9.72 4.17 3.62
C VAL A 32 -10.86 5.17 3.80
N SER A 33 -10.56 6.43 4.15
CA SER A 33 -11.59 7.49 4.25
C SER A 33 -12.29 7.80 2.92
N LYS A 34 -11.68 7.44 1.79
CA LYS A 34 -12.24 7.56 0.44
C LYS A 34 -12.94 6.28 -0.04
N GLY A 35 -13.07 5.28 0.82
CA GLY A 35 -13.76 4.01 0.52
C GLY A 35 -12.85 2.91 0.00
N MET A 36 -11.53 3.11 -0.05
CA MET A 36 -10.59 2.07 -0.47
C MET A 36 -10.49 0.95 0.56
N VAL A 37 -10.47 -0.30 0.11
CA VAL A 37 -10.16 -1.45 0.96
C VAL A 37 -8.67 -1.77 0.81
N VAL A 38 -7.88 -1.44 1.82
CA VAL A 38 -6.46 -1.85 1.93
C VAL A 38 -6.42 -3.19 2.66
N VAL A 39 -5.88 -4.21 1.99
CA VAL A 39 -5.81 -5.59 2.51
C VAL A 39 -4.62 -5.76 3.44
N GLY A 40 -3.53 -5.06 3.15
CA GLY A 40 -2.32 -5.09 3.98
C GLY A 40 -1.16 -4.35 3.32
N SER A 41 -0.15 -4.08 4.13
CA SER A 41 1.13 -3.49 3.75
C SER A 41 2.28 -4.21 4.47
N PHE A 42 3.41 -4.34 3.80
CA PHE A 42 4.53 -5.18 4.21
C PHE A 42 5.86 -4.55 3.78
N VAL A 43 6.88 -4.72 4.62
CA VAL A 43 8.29 -4.54 4.25
C VAL A 43 8.84 -5.93 3.95
N ALA A 44 9.60 -6.10 2.87
CA ALA A 44 10.20 -7.39 2.55
C ALA A 44 11.31 -7.75 3.55
N GLU A 45 11.40 -9.02 3.93
CA GLU A 45 12.42 -9.48 4.90
C GLU A 45 13.83 -9.59 4.29
N GLU A 46 13.93 -9.94 3.00
CA GLU A 46 15.20 -10.16 2.30
C GLU A 46 15.64 -8.97 1.43
N GLU A 47 14.74 -8.01 1.19
CA GLU A 47 14.97 -6.86 0.30
C GLU A 47 14.67 -5.55 1.05
N GLU A 48 15.70 -4.94 1.64
CA GLU A 48 15.57 -3.78 2.55
C GLU A 48 14.88 -2.56 1.92
N ASP A 49 14.87 -2.44 0.59
CA ASP A 49 14.27 -1.34 -0.15
C ASP A 49 12.86 -1.68 -0.70
N LEU A 50 12.35 -2.89 -0.50
CA LEU A 50 11.08 -3.34 -1.09
C LEU A 50 9.91 -3.17 -0.10
N TYR A 51 8.96 -2.31 -0.48
CA TYR A 51 7.69 -2.14 0.21
C TYR A 51 6.53 -2.64 -0.66
N ILE A 52 5.65 -3.46 -0.09
CA ILE A 52 4.54 -4.10 -0.77
C ILE A 52 3.23 -3.72 -0.10
N TRP A 53 2.19 -3.46 -0.87
CA TRP A 53 0.85 -3.30 -0.33
C TRP A 53 -0.23 -3.70 -1.33
N ILE A 54 -1.39 -4.06 -0.80
CA ILE A 54 -2.47 -4.69 -1.56
C ILE A 54 -3.76 -3.90 -1.35
N ARG A 55 -4.43 -3.56 -2.46
CA ARG A 55 -5.76 -2.94 -2.48
C ARG A 55 -6.77 -3.89 -3.11
N ARG A 56 -8.04 -3.81 -2.70
CA ARG A 56 -9.15 -4.61 -3.22
C ARG A 56 -10.21 -3.71 -3.83
N PHE A 57 -10.76 -4.13 -4.97
CA PHE A 57 -11.82 -3.46 -5.71
C PHE A 57 -12.91 -4.46 -6.08
N GLU A 58 -14.18 -4.05 -6.08
CA GLU A 58 -15.30 -4.88 -6.56
C GLU A 58 -15.40 -4.87 -8.10
N ASN A 59 -14.97 -3.77 -8.71
CA ASN A 59 -14.97 -3.52 -10.16
C ASN A 59 -13.94 -2.43 -10.54
N GLU A 60 -13.69 -2.22 -11.84
CA GLU A 60 -12.67 -1.27 -12.32
C GLU A 60 -13.04 0.21 -12.07
N GLU A 61 -14.32 0.55 -11.96
CA GLU A 61 -14.75 1.94 -11.72
C GLU A 61 -14.32 2.42 -10.33
N GLU A 62 -14.18 1.51 -9.36
CA GLU A 62 -13.67 1.81 -8.02
C GLU A 62 -12.16 2.06 -7.98
N ARG A 63 -11.41 1.75 -9.05
CA ARG A 63 -9.95 1.90 -9.10
C ARG A 63 -9.48 3.33 -9.34
N VAL A 64 -10.39 4.24 -9.69
CA VAL A 64 -10.13 5.61 -10.14
C VAL A 64 -9.79 6.56 -9.00
#